data_AF-A0A2V0NTI1-F1
#
_entry.id   AF-A0A2V0NTI1-F1
#
_cell.length_a   1.000
_cell.length_b   1.000
_cell.length_c   1.000
_cell.angle_alpha   90.00
_cell.angle_beta   90.00
_cell.angle_gamma   90.00
#
_symmetry.space_group_name_H-M   'P 1'
#
loop_
_entity.id
_entity.type
_entity.pdbx_description
1 polymer ?
#
loop_
_entity_poly.entity_id
_entity_poly.type
_entity_poly.pdbx_seq_one_letter_code
_entity_poly.pdbx_strand_id
1 'polypeptide(L)'
;MGKLSRSERHVLLVEQLMRVLLERQRDVDALAARNRVLSARQFAMQVVLAQSRAMLSLSMAVNQGAAAGCSERGGGCGNATAESTAAATAAAAAAAAAAAAAAAAAASPPAAHASAAGQPAIGIAGPPEQQGQRAADCAAAALPPDVASLIGADAPASALGWCPQRAAARAAGSPELSTEELRGKLRELVFAAGCLLPRLHKGAPDAASARQRLEEARSELLEFGALIAVTAHAGPSPLSDIVVTGLGDADAPPPPPPGMEHWTFAVQQLALGPEQTERLVALLKLSRSQTRRAERRRARLIAACAANVDDVYKQEVLVSELARVNHLYTIGNSACLLALFGAMMTPEQFASYTIGSYPYPPSKTALTVLLVGPQGTDSDSDG
;
A
#
# COMPACT_ATOMS: atom_id res chain seq x y z
N MET A 1 -16.36 -68.93 3.41
CA MET A 1 -16.57 -67.48 3.23
C MET A 1 -18.07 -67.20 3.33
N GLY A 2 -18.53 -66.58 4.42
CA GLY A 2 -19.96 -66.28 4.61
C GLY A 2 -20.43 -65.19 3.66
N LYS A 3 -21.58 -65.38 3.00
CA LYS A 3 -22.20 -64.34 2.15
C LYS A 3 -22.79 -63.27 3.04
N LEU A 4 -22.27 -62.04 2.98
CA LEU A 4 -22.88 -60.88 3.63
C LEU A 4 -24.34 -60.72 3.18
N SER A 5 -25.23 -60.53 4.14
CA SER A 5 -26.63 -60.21 3.92
C SER A 5 -26.77 -58.93 3.08
N ARG A 6 -27.92 -58.76 2.42
CA ARG A 6 -28.20 -57.56 1.63
C ARG A 6 -28.15 -56.28 2.49
N SER A 7 -28.59 -56.39 3.75
CA SER A 7 -28.56 -55.29 4.72
C SER A 7 -27.12 -54.87 5.05
N GLU A 8 -26.23 -55.81 5.33
CA GLU A 8 -24.82 -55.51 5.64
C GLU A 8 -24.12 -54.84 4.45
N ARG A 9 -24.41 -55.25 3.22
CA ARG A 9 -23.88 -54.60 2.02
C ARG A 9 -24.35 -53.16 1.86
N HIS A 10 -25.60 -52.86 2.20
CA HIS A 10 -26.12 -51.50 2.14
C HIS A 10 -25.47 -50.61 3.20
N VAL A 11 -25.29 -51.12 4.43
CA VAL A 11 -24.61 -50.37 5.51
C VAL A 11 -23.17 -50.04 5.11
N LEU A 12 -22.42 -51.02 4.62
CA LEU A 12 -21.04 -50.79 4.15
C LEU A 12 -20.96 -49.76 3.02
N LEU A 13 -21.92 -49.78 2.08
CA LEU A 13 -21.98 -48.81 0.99
C LEU A 13 -22.27 -47.39 1.51
N VAL A 14 -23.22 -47.25 2.45
CA VAL A 14 -23.54 -45.94 3.06
C VAL A 14 -22.34 -45.39 3.83
N GLU A 15 -21.64 -46.22 4.60
CA GLU A 15 -20.42 -45.82 5.31
C GLU A 15 -19.30 -45.40 4.34
N GLN A 16 -19.12 -46.13 3.24
CA GLN A 16 -18.14 -45.78 2.21
C GLN A 16 -18.49 -44.46 1.52
N LEU A 17 -19.75 -44.24 1.16
CA LEU A 17 -20.21 -42.97 0.58
C LEU A 17 -20.05 -41.81 1.56
N MET A 18 -20.38 -42.01 2.84
CA MET A 18 -20.19 -41.00 3.88
C MET A 18 -18.71 -40.63 4.05
N ARG A 19 -17.80 -41.60 4.01
CA ARG A 19 -16.35 -41.34 4.05
C ARG A 19 -15.89 -40.52 2.85
N VAL A 20 -16.29 -40.90 1.64
CA VAL A 20 -15.95 -40.17 0.40
C VAL A 20 -16.53 -38.75 0.44
N LEU A 21 -17.76 -38.57 0.91
CA LEU A 21 -18.37 -37.24 1.05
C LEU A 21 -17.59 -36.36 2.04
N LEU A 22 -17.19 -36.91 3.19
CA LEU A 22 -16.37 -36.17 4.16
C LEU A 22 -14.98 -35.82 3.61
N GLU A 23 -14.35 -36.72 2.86
CA GLU A 23 -13.08 -36.44 2.17
C GLU A 23 -13.24 -35.33 1.13
N ARG A 24 -14.29 -35.39 0.29
CA ARG A 24 -14.57 -34.34 -0.69
C ARG A 24 -14.92 -33.01 -0.07
N GLN A 25 -15.65 -33.01 1.05
CA GLN A 25 -15.93 -31.77 1.79
C GLN A 25 -14.62 -31.13 2.29
N ARG A 26 -13.71 -31.93 2.85
CA ARG A 26 -12.37 -31.46 3.27
C ARG A 26 -11.56 -30.91 2.09
N ASP A 27 -11.59 -31.58 0.94
CA ASP A 27 -10.92 -31.10 -0.27
C ASP A 27 -11.48 -29.73 -0.71
N VAL A 28 -12.81 -29.59 -0.72
CA VAL A 28 -13.48 -28.33 -1.07
C VAL A 28 -13.12 -27.21 -0.10
N ASP A 29 -13.15 -27.49 1.20
CA ASP A 29 -12.79 -26.51 2.24
C ASP A 29 -11.33 -26.07 2.12
N ALA A 30 -10.42 -27.02 1.83
CA ALA A 30 -9.00 -26.75 1.62
C ALA A 30 -8.77 -25.90 0.34
N LEU A 31 -9.46 -26.21 -0.76
CA LEU A 31 -9.40 -25.43 -1.99
C LEU A 31 -9.99 -24.03 -1.80
N ALA A 32 -11.11 -23.90 -1.09
CA ALA A 32 -11.71 -22.61 -0.76
C ALA A 32 -10.76 -21.75 0.09
N ALA A 33 -10.12 -22.35 1.10
CA ALA A 33 -9.11 -21.67 1.92
C ALA A 33 -7.90 -21.20 1.08
N ARG A 34 -7.39 -22.06 0.18
CA ARG A 34 -6.29 -21.69 -0.74
C ARG A 34 -6.70 -20.55 -1.68
N ASN A 35 -7.92 -20.60 -2.22
CA ASN A 35 -8.41 -19.56 -3.12
C ASN A 35 -8.54 -18.20 -2.40
N ARG A 36 -9.02 -18.18 -1.15
CA ARG A 36 -9.06 -16.95 -0.33
C ARG A 36 -7.66 -16.32 -0.17
N VAL A 37 -6.66 -17.14 0.15
CA VAL A 37 -5.27 -16.67 0.30
C VAL A 37 -4.72 -16.10 -1.03
N LEU A 38 -4.96 -16.79 -2.15
CA LEU A 38 -4.52 -16.31 -3.47
C LEU A 38 -5.23 -15.00 -3.87
N SER A 39 -6.53 -14.91 -3.62
CA SER A 39 -7.32 -13.70 -3.87
C SER A 39 -6.82 -12.52 -3.03
N ALA A 40 -6.57 -12.72 -1.73
CA ALA A 40 -6.01 -11.70 -0.85
C ALA A 40 -4.62 -11.23 -1.34
N ARG A 41 -3.76 -12.16 -1.78
CA ARG A 41 -2.44 -11.83 -2.35
C ARG A 41 -2.55 -11.07 -3.66
N GLN A 42 -3.43 -11.49 -4.56
CA GLN A 42 -3.69 -10.79 -5.82
C GLN A 42 -4.15 -9.36 -5.56
N PHE A 43 -5.11 -9.18 -4.65
CA PHE A 43 -5.60 -7.86 -4.26
C PHE A 43 -4.48 -6.98 -3.69
N ALA A 44 -3.68 -7.50 -2.76
CA ALA A 44 -2.53 -6.77 -2.22
C ALA A 44 -1.52 -6.33 -3.30
N MET A 45 -1.20 -7.21 -4.26
CA MET A 45 -0.32 -6.87 -5.37
C MET A 45 -0.92 -5.79 -6.27
N GLN A 46 -2.20 -5.89 -6.61
CA GLN A 46 -2.90 -4.91 -7.45
C GLN A 46 -2.88 -3.51 -6.82
N VAL A 47 -3.18 -3.42 -5.53
CA VAL A 47 -3.17 -2.14 -4.81
C VAL A 47 -1.76 -1.54 -4.75
N VAL A 48 -0.72 -2.33 -4.45
CA VAL A 48 0.67 -1.84 -4.44
C VAL A 48 1.14 -1.38 -5.82
N LEU A 49 0.74 -2.10 -6.89
CA LEU A 49 1.04 -1.70 -8.26
C LEU A 49 0.34 -0.39 -8.63
N ALA A 50 -0.92 -0.20 -8.23
CA ALA A 50 -1.64 1.05 -8.43
C ALA A 50 -0.94 2.22 -7.73
N GLN A 51 -0.54 2.04 -6.46
CA GLN A 51 0.19 3.05 -5.70
C GLN A 51 1.56 3.38 -6.33
N SER A 52 2.28 2.35 -6.81
CA SER A 52 3.57 2.52 -7.47
C SER A 52 3.45 3.33 -8.77
N ARG A 53 2.42 3.05 -9.59
CA ARG A 53 2.12 3.82 -10.81
C ARG A 53 1.78 5.27 -10.50
N ALA A 54 0.96 5.50 -9.47
CA ALA A 54 0.60 6.84 -9.01
C ALA A 54 1.83 7.63 -8.54
N MET A 55 2.75 7.00 -7.80
CA MET A 55 4.02 7.62 -7.37
C MET A 55 4.94 7.92 -8.56
N LEU A 56 5.04 7.04 -9.56
CA LEU A 56 5.82 7.31 -10.77
C LEU A 56 5.25 8.51 -11.55
N SER A 57 3.91 8.57 -11.68
CA SER A 57 3.23 9.71 -12.30
C SER A 57 3.51 11.01 -11.53
N LEU A 58 3.47 10.97 -10.20
CA LEU A 58 3.79 12.11 -9.35
C LEU A 58 5.25 12.55 -9.55
N SER A 59 6.20 11.61 -9.54
CA SER A 59 7.62 11.91 -9.75
C SER A 59 7.86 12.59 -11.10
N MET A 60 7.24 12.10 -12.18
CA MET A 60 7.33 12.75 -13.50
C MET A 60 6.77 14.18 -13.48
N ALA A 61 5.62 14.39 -12.86
CA ALA A 61 4.99 15.71 -12.78
C ALA A 61 5.84 16.72 -11.98
N VAL A 62 6.42 16.29 -10.84
CA VAL A 62 7.31 17.12 -10.02
C VAL A 62 8.57 17.52 -10.80
N ASN A 63 9.17 16.58 -11.53
CA ASN A 63 10.36 16.85 -12.34
C ASN A 63 10.07 17.78 -13.54
N GLN A 64 8.92 17.65 -14.18
CA GLN A 64 8.49 18.54 -15.27
C GLN A 64 8.23 19.97 -14.77
N GLY A 65 7.59 20.13 -13.61
CA GLY A 65 7.35 21.43 -13.00
C GLY A 65 8.65 22.17 -12.65
N ALA A 66 9.65 21.44 -12.14
CA ALA A 66 10.98 22.00 -11.87
C ALA A 66 11.69 22.49 -13.15
N ALA A 67 11.58 21.75 -14.26
CA ALA A 67 12.17 22.14 -15.53
C ALA A 67 11.52 23.40 -16.14
N ALA A 68 10.19 23.52 -16.06
CA ALA A 68 9.46 24.68 -16.55
C ALA A 68 9.83 25.97 -15.80
N GLY A 69 9.97 25.89 -14.46
CA GLY A 69 10.34 27.04 -13.63
C GLY A 69 11.74 27.60 -13.91
N CYS A 70 12.67 26.79 -14.41
CA CYS A 70 14.01 27.24 -14.79
C CYS A 70 14.03 27.99 -16.14
N SER A 71 13.08 27.72 -17.04
CA SER A 71 13.07 28.30 -18.39
C SER A 71 12.57 29.75 -18.43
N GLU A 72 11.73 30.18 -17.49
CA GLU A 72 11.15 31.53 -17.52
C GLU A 72 12.01 32.60 -16.84
N ARG A 73 13.03 32.24 -16.06
CA ARG A 73 13.88 33.19 -15.33
C ARG A 73 15.24 33.50 -15.95
N GLY A 74 15.59 32.90 -17.09
CA GLY A 74 16.93 33.01 -17.67
C GLY A 74 16.95 33.16 -19.19
N GLY A 75 16.62 34.34 -19.70
CA GLY A 75 17.06 34.74 -21.04
C GLY A 75 18.57 34.94 -21.04
N GLY A 76 19.33 34.00 -21.61
CA GLY A 76 20.77 34.18 -21.82
C GLY A 76 21.59 32.90 -21.97
N CYS A 77 21.67 32.41 -23.21
CA CYS A 77 22.79 31.72 -23.86
C CYS A 77 23.56 30.60 -23.10
N GLY A 78 23.41 29.35 -23.56
CA GLY A 78 24.43 28.31 -23.34
C GLY A 78 23.96 26.89 -23.70
N ASN A 79 24.30 26.43 -24.91
CA ASN A 79 24.04 25.07 -25.38
C ASN A 79 24.87 24.03 -24.59
N ALA A 80 24.25 23.14 -23.80
CA ALA A 80 24.89 21.91 -23.32
C ALA A 80 23.89 20.77 -23.01
N THR A 81 23.91 19.75 -23.87
CA THR A 81 23.66 18.30 -23.66
C THR A 81 22.46 17.83 -22.81
N ALA A 82 21.31 17.64 -23.46
CA ALA A 82 20.08 17.06 -22.91
C ALA A 82 19.96 15.51 -23.04
N GLU A 83 21.07 14.79 -23.30
CA GLU A 83 21.01 13.39 -23.75
C GLU A 83 20.99 12.34 -22.61
N SER A 84 21.25 12.73 -21.35
CA SER A 84 21.47 11.78 -20.25
C SER A 84 20.19 11.33 -19.51
N THR A 85 19.15 12.16 -19.44
CA THR A 85 17.93 11.87 -18.65
C THR A 85 16.88 11.04 -19.40
N ALA A 86 16.91 11.00 -20.72
CA ALA A 86 15.98 10.21 -21.54
C ALA A 86 16.24 8.70 -21.45
N ALA A 87 17.49 8.27 -21.28
CA ALA A 87 17.85 6.86 -21.21
C ALA A 87 17.39 6.18 -19.90
N ALA A 88 17.45 6.89 -18.77
CA ALA A 88 17.06 6.36 -17.47
C ALA A 88 15.54 6.15 -17.33
N THR A 89 14.74 7.02 -17.95
CA THR A 89 13.26 6.93 -17.94
C THR A 89 12.74 5.81 -18.84
N ALA A 90 13.36 5.59 -20.00
CA ALA A 90 13.01 4.49 -20.91
C ALA A 90 13.25 3.10 -20.30
N ALA A 91 14.37 2.92 -19.58
CA ALA A 91 14.70 1.65 -18.93
C ALA A 91 13.71 1.28 -17.80
N ALA A 92 13.22 2.26 -17.04
CA ALA A 92 12.22 2.05 -16.00
C ALA A 92 10.84 1.69 -16.56
N ALA A 93 10.44 2.32 -17.67
CA ALA A 93 9.17 2.01 -18.36
C ALA A 93 9.16 0.58 -18.94
N ALA A 94 10.27 0.13 -19.53
CA ALA A 94 10.40 -1.23 -20.08
C ALA A 94 10.29 -2.32 -19.00
N ALA A 95 10.90 -2.10 -17.83
CA ALA A 95 10.81 -3.03 -16.70
C ALA A 95 9.38 -3.14 -16.12
N ALA A 96 8.64 -2.02 -16.09
CA ALA A 96 7.25 -2.00 -15.63
C ALA A 96 6.29 -2.69 -16.62
N ALA A 97 6.52 -2.54 -17.93
CA ALA A 97 5.73 -3.21 -18.97
C ALA A 97 5.90 -4.75 -18.94
N ALA A 98 7.13 -5.23 -18.74
CA ALA A 98 7.41 -6.67 -18.63
C ALA A 98 6.71 -7.32 -17.42
N ALA A 99 6.65 -6.61 -16.28
CA ALA A 99 5.97 -7.09 -15.08
C ALA A 99 4.43 -7.13 -15.24
N ALA A 100 3.86 -6.17 -15.98
CA ALA A 100 2.42 -6.13 -16.27
C ALA A 100 1.98 -7.24 -17.24
N ALA A 101 2.79 -7.53 -18.26
CA ALA A 101 2.52 -8.61 -19.23
C ALA A 101 2.52 -10.00 -18.57
N ALA A 102 3.45 -10.24 -17.63
CA ALA A 102 3.50 -11.49 -16.86
C ALA A 102 2.27 -11.67 -15.95
N ALA A 103 1.71 -10.59 -15.41
CA ALA A 103 0.51 -10.63 -14.58
C ALA A 103 -0.78 -10.86 -15.40
N ALA A 104 -0.85 -10.30 -16.62
CA ALA A 104 -1.99 -10.50 -17.52
C ALA A 104 -2.09 -11.93 -18.06
N ALA A 105 -0.95 -12.58 -18.33
CA ALA A 105 -0.90 -13.98 -18.78
C ALA A 105 -1.39 -14.98 -17.71
N ALA A 106 -1.29 -14.64 -16.42
CA ALA A 106 -1.73 -15.47 -15.30
C ALA A 106 -3.24 -15.33 -14.97
N ALA A 107 -3.94 -14.39 -15.60
CA ALA A 107 -5.32 -14.01 -15.25
C ALA A 107 -6.40 -14.59 -16.18
N SER A 108 -6.08 -15.56 -17.06
CA SER A 108 -7.11 -16.25 -17.85
C SER A 108 -7.76 -17.36 -17.02
N PRO A 109 -9.05 -17.26 -16.63
CA PRO A 109 -9.73 -18.33 -15.90
C PRO A 109 -10.21 -19.43 -16.87
N PRO A 110 -10.25 -20.71 -16.45
CA PRO A 110 -11.04 -21.70 -17.15
C PRO A 110 -12.53 -21.48 -16.84
N ALA A 111 -13.33 -21.27 -17.88
CA ALA A 111 -14.78 -21.25 -17.78
C ALA A 111 -15.32 -22.66 -17.52
N ALA A 112 -16.05 -22.88 -16.42
CA ALA A 112 -17.08 -23.94 -16.33
C ALA A 112 -18.00 -23.81 -15.10
N HIS A 113 -19.29 -23.76 -15.43
CA HIS A 113 -20.50 -24.23 -14.74
C HIS A 113 -20.97 -23.66 -13.39
N ALA A 114 -22.01 -22.84 -13.52
CA ALA A 114 -23.00 -22.51 -12.51
C ALA A 114 -23.88 -23.72 -12.13
N SER A 115 -24.21 -23.83 -10.85
CA SER A 115 -25.44 -24.49 -10.40
C SER A 115 -26.06 -23.68 -9.27
N ALA A 116 -27.34 -23.35 -9.45
CA ALA A 116 -28.13 -22.50 -8.58
C ALA A 116 -28.90 -23.31 -7.52
N ALA A 117 -28.91 -22.80 -6.29
CA ALA A 117 -29.95 -22.94 -5.26
C ALA A 117 -29.61 -21.85 -4.23
N GLY A 118 -30.44 -20.88 -3.84
CA GLY A 118 -31.89 -20.86 -3.71
C GLY A 118 -32.22 -20.83 -2.21
N GLN A 119 -32.26 -19.65 -1.58
CA GLN A 119 -32.96 -19.43 -0.30
C GLN A 119 -33.24 -17.92 -0.04
N PRO A 120 -34.30 -17.59 0.72
CA PRO A 120 -35.09 -16.37 0.54
C PRO A 120 -34.78 -15.23 1.51
N ALA A 121 -35.31 -14.06 1.15
CA ALA A 121 -35.20 -12.77 1.80
C ALA A 121 -36.15 -12.56 2.99
N ILE A 122 -35.67 -11.78 3.97
CA ILE A 122 -36.40 -10.89 4.89
C ILE A 122 -35.43 -9.70 5.06
N GLY A 123 -35.73 -8.41 4.92
CA GLY A 123 -36.95 -7.64 4.82
C GLY A 123 -36.73 -6.33 5.60
N ILE A 124 -36.74 -5.18 4.89
CA ILE A 124 -36.99 -3.80 5.37
C ILE A 124 -35.79 -2.96 5.88
N ALA A 125 -35.33 -2.00 5.04
CA ALA A 125 -35.36 -0.55 5.30
C ALA A 125 -34.87 0.22 4.05
N GLY A 126 -35.50 1.37 3.75
CA GLY A 126 -35.51 2.03 2.43
C GLY A 126 -34.25 2.81 2.01
N PRO A 127 -34.21 3.30 0.76
CA PRO A 127 -33.03 3.92 0.19
C PRO A 127 -32.95 5.41 0.56
N PRO A 128 -31.76 5.96 0.86
CA PRO A 128 -31.57 7.40 0.82
C PRO A 128 -31.32 7.87 -0.62
N GLU A 129 -31.90 9.02 -0.91
CA GLU A 129 -31.82 9.79 -2.15
C GLU A 129 -30.39 10.01 -2.67
N GLN A 130 -30.28 9.95 -4.00
CA GLN A 130 -29.12 10.38 -4.76
C GLN A 130 -28.89 11.88 -4.55
N GLN A 131 -27.94 12.22 -3.68
CA GLN A 131 -27.50 13.60 -3.47
C GLN A 131 -26.15 13.84 -4.18
N GLY A 132 -26.23 14.59 -5.28
CA GLY A 132 -25.22 15.55 -5.73
C GLY A 132 -23.81 15.02 -5.99
N GLN A 133 -23.61 14.43 -7.17
CA GLN A 133 -22.30 14.27 -7.79
C GLN A 133 -21.72 15.66 -8.14
N ARG A 134 -21.19 16.39 -7.14
CA ARG A 134 -20.21 17.46 -7.40
C ARG A 134 -18.82 16.83 -7.32
N ALA A 135 -18.43 16.20 -8.42
CA ALA A 135 -17.01 15.99 -8.69
C ALA A 135 -16.38 17.37 -8.84
N ALA A 136 -15.33 17.62 -8.07
CA ALA A 136 -14.52 18.82 -8.18
C ALA A 136 -13.94 18.92 -9.60
N ASP A 137 -14.11 20.08 -10.22
CA ASP A 137 -13.43 20.48 -11.44
C ASP A 137 -11.92 20.59 -11.17
N CYS A 138 -11.22 19.46 -11.17
CA CYS A 138 -9.79 19.42 -11.42
C CYS A 138 -9.61 19.43 -12.94
N ALA A 139 -9.60 20.62 -13.54
CA ALA A 139 -9.18 20.80 -14.92
C ALA A 139 -7.74 20.28 -15.06
N ALA A 140 -7.60 19.08 -15.62
CA ALA A 140 -6.31 18.45 -15.86
C ALA A 140 -5.54 19.29 -16.90
N ALA A 141 -4.36 19.77 -16.53
CA ALA A 141 -3.35 20.14 -17.52
C ALA A 141 -3.08 18.87 -18.36
N ALA A 142 -3.33 18.96 -19.67
CA ALA A 142 -3.21 17.83 -20.58
C ALA A 142 -1.78 17.26 -20.55
N LEU A 143 -1.62 16.07 -19.98
CA LEU A 143 -0.39 15.30 -20.11
C LEU A 143 -0.22 14.86 -21.59
N PRO A 144 1.01 14.70 -22.07
CA PRO A 144 1.27 14.22 -23.43
C PRO A 144 0.60 12.83 -23.66
N PRO A 145 0.02 12.60 -24.86
CA PRO A 145 -0.86 11.47 -25.13
C PRO A 145 -0.19 10.08 -24.97
N ASP A 146 1.14 10.01 -25.01
CA ASP A 146 1.88 8.74 -24.99
C ASP A 146 2.06 8.14 -23.57
N VAL A 147 1.94 8.96 -22.52
CA VAL A 147 2.10 8.47 -21.13
C VAL A 147 0.75 8.02 -20.54
N ALA A 148 -0.35 8.60 -21.02
CA ALA A 148 -1.70 8.32 -20.53
C ALA A 148 -2.21 6.91 -20.87
N SER A 149 -1.65 6.25 -21.90
CA SER A 149 -2.06 4.90 -22.31
C SER A 149 -1.41 3.78 -21.47
N LEU A 150 -0.23 4.02 -20.90
CA LEU A 150 0.51 3.05 -20.06
C LEU A 150 0.07 3.08 -18.59
N ILE A 151 -0.46 4.22 -18.15
CA ILE A 151 -1.06 4.41 -16.83
C ILE A 151 -2.55 4.16 -17.02
N GLY A 152 -3.05 2.93 -16.84
CA GLY A 152 -4.48 2.63 -16.95
C GLY A 152 -5.31 3.70 -16.21
N ALA A 153 -5.91 4.61 -16.99
CA ALA A 153 -6.37 5.92 -16.53
C ALA A 153 -7.68 5.87 -15.72
N ASP A 154 -8.22 4.66 -15.54
CA ASP A 154 -9.58 4.46 -15.02
C ASP A 154 -9.63 3.87 -13.61
N ALA A 155 -8.51 3.80 -12.88
CA ALA A 155 -8.61 3.54 -11.44
C ALA A 155 -9.24 4.79 -10.80
N PRO A 156 -10.47 4.73 -10.27
CA PRO A 156 -11.12 5.92 -9.71
C PRO A 156 -10.24 6.45 -8.57
N ALA A 157 -10.04 7.77 -8.49
CA ALA A 157 -9.19 8.40 -7.48
C ALA A 157 -9.54 7.97 -6.04
N SER A 158 -10.79 7.54 -5.81
CA SER A 158 -11.25 6.95 -4.55
C SER A 158 -10.49 5.68 -4.15
N ALA A 159 -9.92 4.93 -5.08
CA ALA A 159 -9.22 3.67 -4.82
C ALA A 159 -7.82 3.86 -4.23
N LEU A 160 -7.16 5.00 -4.49
CA LEU A 160 -5.83 5.29 -3.96
C LEU A 160 -5.89 5.83 -2.52
N GLY A 161 -6.99 6.49 -2.16
CA GLY A 161 -7.14 7.21 -0.90
C GLY A 161 -6.41 8.55 -0.84
N TRP A 162 -5.80 8.98 -1.95
CA TRP A 162 -5.09 10.25 -2.12
C TRP A 162 -5.04 10.67 -3.59
N CYS A 163 -4.73 11.95 -3.88
CA CYS A 163 -4.73 12.48 -5.25
C CYS A 163 -3.32 12.88 -5.74
N PRO A 164 -2.74 12.14 -6.71
CA PRO A 164 -1.43 12.46 -7.30
C PRO A 164 -1.34 13.87 -7.91
N GLN A 165 -2.43 14.35 -8.52
CA GLN A 165 -2.47 15.66 -9.15
C GLN A 165 -2.44 16.79 -8.10
N ARG A 166 -3.15 16.62 -6.97
CA ARG A 166 -3.09 17.57 -5.84
C ARG A 166 -1.70 17.58 -5.21
N ALA A 167 -1.08 16.42 -5.02
CA ALA A 167 0.30 16.32 -4.57
C ALA A 167 1.26 17.06 -5.52
N ALA A 168 1.15 16.84 -6.83
CA ALA A 168 1.98 17.52 -7.82
C ALA A 168 1.80 19.04 -7.80
N ALA A 169 0.55 19.52 -7.71
CA ALA A 169 0.23 20.94 -7.58
C ALA A 169 0.83 21.55 -6.31
N ARG A 170 0.81 20.82 -5.18
CA ARG A 170 1.47 21.23 -3.94
C ARG A 170 2.98 21.33 -4.09
N ALA A 171 3.61 20.38 -4.80
CA ALA A 171 5.05 20.40 -5.04
C ALA A 171 5.52 21.66 -5.80
N ALA A 172 4.68 22.18 -6.70
CA ALA A 172 4.99 23.42 -7.43
C ALA A 172 5.07 24.66 -6.51
N GLY A 173 4.48 24.59 -5.31
CA GLY A 173 4.57 25.64 -4.29
C GLY A 173 5.83 25.61 -3.43
N SER A 174 6.82 24.76 -3.75
CA SER A 174 8.04 24.54 -2.96
C SER A 174 7.75 24.21 -1.48
N PRO A 175 7.00 23.14 -1.19
CA PRO A 175 6.67 22.75 0.18
C PRO A 175 7.94 22.34 0.92
N GLU A 176 8.03 22.68 2.20
CA GLU A 176 9.14 22.27 3.06
C GLU A 176 8.95 20.81 3.47
N LEU A 177 9.50 19.87 2.69
CA LEU A 177 9.34 18.43 2.94
C LEU A 177 10.20 17.95 4.13
N SER A 178 9.86 18.37 5.35
CA SER A 178 10.61 18.11 6.58
C SER A 178 9.92 17.10 7.51
N THR A 179 10.70 16.52 8.42
CA THR A 179 10.19 15.64 9.49
C THR A 179 9.26 16.39 10.44
N GLU A 180 9.50 17.69 10.67
CA GLU A 180 8.66 18.52 11.53
C GLU A 180 7.28 18.76 10.90
N GLU A 181 7.22 19.09 9.61
CA GLU A 181 5.94 19.26 8.93
C GLU A 181 5.14 17.94 8.91
N LEU A 182 5.81 16.81 8.67
CA LEU A 182 5.18 15.49 8.76
C LEU A 182 4.60 15.23 10.17
N ARG A 183 5.36 15.55 11.22
CA ARG A 183 4.92 15.44 12.61
C ARG A 183 3.73 16.35 12.88
N GLY A 184 3.77 17.58 12.39
CA GLY A 184 2.66 18.54 12.45
C GLY A 184 1.37 17.97 11.85
N LYS A 185 1.43 17.46 10.61
CA LYS A 185 0.27 16.85 9.94
C LYS A 185 -0.28 15.63 10.67
N LEU A 186 0.60 14.79 11.24
CA LEU A 186 0.17 13.65 12.06
C LEU A 186 -0.54 14.11 13.34
N ARG A 187 -0.02 15.13 14.03
CA ARG A 187 -0.68 15.72 15.20
C ARG A 187 -2.03 16.33 14.85
N GLU A 188 -2.10 17.12 13.78
CA GLU A 188 -3.34 17.69 13.26
C GLU A 188 -4.40 16.60 12.99
N LEU A 189 -3.99 15.49 12.37
CA LEU A 189 -4.87 14.35 12.16
C LEU A 189 -5.32 13.71 13.48
N VAL A 190 -4.43 13.53 14.46
CA VAL A 190 -4.80 13.01 15.80
C VAL A 190 -5.86 13.90 16.46
N PHE A 191 -5.64 15.22 16.47
CA PHE A 191 -6.57 16.17 17.08
C PHE A 191 -7.91 16.22 16.34
N ALA A 192 -7.88 16.27 15.00
CA ALA A 192 -9.09 16.24 14.19
C ALA A 192 -9.87 14.94 14.41
N ALA A 193 -9.20 13.79 14.34
CA ALA A 193 -9.82 12.49 14.52
C ALA A 193 -10.44 12.34 15.92
N GLY A 194 -9.80 12.84 16.98
CA GLY A 194 -10.31 12.79 18.35
C GLY A 194 -11.66 13.49 18.51
N CYS A 195 -11.90 14.55 17.72
CA CYS A 195 -13.17 15.27 17.68
C CYS A 195 -14.18 14.65 16.71
N LEU A 196 -13.73 14.14 15.55
CA LEU A 196 -14.61 13.68 14.47
C LEU A 196 -15.14 12.26 14.69
N LEU A 197 -14.32 11.32 15.20
CA LEU A 197 -14.74 9.92 15.40
C LEU A 197 -15.94 9.77 16.35
N PRO A 198 -16.03 10.47 17.50
CA PRO A 198 -17.21 10.38 18.35
C PRO A 198 -18.50 10.82 17.65
N ARG A 199 -18.42 11.79 16.72
CA ARG A 199 -19.58 12.26 15.93
C ARG A 199 -20.03 11.18 14.95
N LEU A 200 -19.08 10.51 14.30
CA LEU A 200 -19.34 9.40 13.38
C LEU A 200 -19.98 8.21 14.12
N HIS A 201 -19.39 7.78 15.23
CA HIS A 201 -19.86 6.61 15.98
C HIS A 201 -21.25 6.82 16.61
N LYS A 202 -21.58 8.05 17.02
CA LYS A 202 -22.88 8.38 17.62
C LYS A 202 -23.95 8.78 16.61
N GLY A 203 -23.64 8.77 15.31
CA GLY A 203 -24.57 9.20 14.27
C GLY A 203 -25.01 10.65 14.43
N ALA A 204 -24.07 11.55 14.71
CA ALA A 204 -24.37 12.98 14.81
C ALA A 204 -25.01 13.51 13.51
N PRO A 205 -25.84 14.57 13.56
CA PRO A 205 -26.51 15.11 12.37
C PRO A 205 -25.56 15.50 11.23
N ASP A 206 -24.30 15.81 11.54
CA ASP A 206 -23.26 16.18 10.58
C ASP A 206 -22.22 15.06 10.34
N ALA A 207 -22.55 13.80 10.65
CA ALA A 207 -21.63 12.67 10.48
C ALA A 207 -21.06 12.56 9.06
N ALA A 208 -21.85 12.86 8.02
CA ALA A 208 -21.36 12.88 6.65
C ALA A 208 -20.25 13.93 6.43
N SER A 209 -20.43 15.15 6.96
CA SER A 209 -19.39 16.20 6.90
C SER A 209 -18.17 15.81 7.73
N ALA A 210 -18.37 15.19 8.89
CA ALA A 210 -17.27 14.72 9.72
C ALA A 210 -16.42 13.64 9.00
N ARG A 211 -17.07 12.72 8.27
CA ARG A 211 -16.39 11.70 7.46
C ARG A 211 -15.58 12.35 6.35
N GLN A 212 -16.18 13.28 5.62
CA GLN A 212 -15.49 14.00 4.55
C GLN A 212 -14.24 14.72 5.05
N ARG A 213 -14.31 15.43 6.18
CA ARG A 213 -13.13 16.10 6.77
C ARG A 213 -12.03 15.11 7.15
N LEU A 214 -12.40 13.92 7.63
CA LEU A 214 -11.45 12.87 7.97
C LEU A 214 -10.79 12.27 6.72
N GLU A 215 -11.58 12.07 5.65
CA GLU A 215 -11.09 11.66 4.33
C GLU A 215 -10.11 12.67 3.74
N GLU A 216 -10.45 13.96 3.82
CA GLU A 216 -9.59 15.06 3.39
C GLU A 216 -8.28 15.06 4.18
N ALA A 217 -8.32 15.09 5.52
CA ALA A 217 -7.12 15.09 6.35
C ALA A 217 -6.22 13.86 6.10
N ARG A 218 -6.81 12.67 5.92
CA ARG A 218 -6.08 11.47 5.52
C ARG A 218 -5.43 11.63 4.15
N SER A 219 -6.20 12.06 3.14
CA SER A 219 -5.70 12.27 1.77
C SER A 219 -4.52 13.23 1.76
N GLU A 220 -4.59 14.31 2.54
CA GLU A 220 -3.53 15.31 2.61
C GLU A 220 -2.24 14.77 3.23
N LEU A 221 -2.35 13.99 4.31
CA LEU A 221 -1.21 13.33 4.92
C LEU A 221 -0.55 12.33 3.94
N LEU A 222 -1.36 11.55 3.22
CA LEU A 222 -0.87 10.57 2.24
C LEU A 222 -0.22 11.25 1.02
N GLU A 223 -0.80 12.35 0.53
CA GLU A 223 -0.20 13.19 -0.51
C GLU A 223 1.18 13.71 -0.07
N PHE A 224 1.29 14.20 1.17
CA PHE A 224 2.54 14.69 1.71
C PHE A 224 3.58 13.57 1.86
N GLY A 225 3.19 12.40 2.35
CA GLY A 225 4.06 11.22 2.41
C GLY A 225 4.51 10.74 1.03
N ALA A 226 3.63 10.77 0.04
CA ALA A 226 3.96 10.45 -1.34
C ALA A 226 4.98 11.44 -1.93
N LEU A 227 4.82 12.74 -1.65
CA LEU A 227 5.79 13.77 -2.05
C LEU A 227 7.16 13.52 -1.45
N ILE A 228 7.26 13.32 -0.13
CA ILE A 228 8.52 12.99 0.55
C ILE A 228 9.19 11.78 -0.11
N ALA A 229 8.43 10.78 -0.52
CA ALA A 229 8.97 9.55 -1.09
C ALA A 229 9.52 9.70 -2.52
N VAL A 230 9.00 10.64 -3.31
CA VAL A 230 9.43 10.85 -4.71
C VAL A 230 10.47 11.96 -4.85
N THR A 231 10.56 12.88 -3.89
CA THR A 231 11.60 13.92 -3.88
C THR A 231 12.89 13.40 -3.29
N ALA A 232 14.03 13.68 -3.94
CA ALA A 232 15.33 13.34 -3.41
C ALA A 232 15.65 14.18 -2.16
N HIS A 233 16.22 13.54 -1.14
CA HIS A 233 16.70 14.19 0.07
C HIS A 233 18.20 13.94 0.21
N ALA A 234 18.95 14.96 0.63
CA ALA A 234 20.40 14.84 0.88
C ALA A 234 20.72 14.04 2.17
N GLY A 235 19.71 13.71 2.98
CA GLY A 235 19.85 13.05 4.27
C GLY A 235 18.87 11.89 4.48
N PRO A 236 18.66 11.45 5.74
CA PRO A 236 17.63 10.47 6.03
C PRO A 236 16.26 10.99 5.58
N SER A 237 15.44 10.09 5.07
CA SER A 237 14.09 10.46 4.65
C SER A 237 13.25 10.85 5.87
N PRO A 238 12.46 11.94 5.80
CA PRO A 238 11.51 12.29 6.85
C PRO A 238 10.57 11.15 7.27
N LEU A 239 10.22 10.26 6.33
CA LEU A 239 9.42 9.06 6.61
C LEU A 239 10.13 8.03 7.49
N SER A 240 11.46 7.98 7.46
CA SER A 240 12.25 7.12 8.34
C SER A 240 12.46 7.77 9.70
N ASP A 241 12.75 9.07 9.72
CA ASP A 241 13.02 9.81 10.95
C ASP A 241 11.79 9.94 11.85
N ILE A 242 10.59 10.06 11.27
CA ILE A 242 9.36 10.10 12.05
C ILE A 242 9.15 8.81 12.85
N VAL A 243 9.60 7.65 12.37
CA VAL A 243 9.39 6.36 13.07
C VAL A 243 10.18 6.30 14.38
N VAL A 244 11.29 7.04 14.48
CA VAL A 244 12.14 7.10 15.68
C VAL A 244 11.87 8.34 16.53
N THR A 245 11.12 9.32 16.02
CA THR A 245 10.74 10.54 16.75
C THR A 245 9.27 10.50 17.13
N GLY A 246 8.96 10.63 18.43
CA GLY A 246 7.56 10.70 18.88
C GLY A 246 6.81 11.89 18.24
N LEU A 247 5.48 11.83 18.31
CA LEU A 247 4.57 12.92 17.93
C LEU A 247 4.37 13.96 19.05
N GLY A 248 5.07 13.82 20.18
CA GLY A 248 5.02 14.79 21.27
C GLY A 248 5.65 16.13 20.87
N ASP A 249 5.55 17.11 21.79
CA ASP A 249 6.19 18.40 21.60
C ASP A 249 7.72 18.25 21.50
N ALA A 250 8.34 19.03 20.62
CA ALA A 250 9.78 18.94 20.37
C ALA A 250 10.64 19.19 21.63
N ASP A 251 10.11 19.97 22.57
CA ASP A 251 10.76 20.30 23.84
C ASP A 251 10.48 19.27 24.95
N ALA A 252 9.54 18.35 24.74
CA ALA A 252 9.22 17.33 25.71
C ALA A 252 10.27 16.20 25.67
N PRO A 253 10.62 15.59 26.82
CA PRO A 253 11.47 14.41 26.83
C PRO A 253 10.83 13.31 25.97
N PRO A 254 11.64 12.56 25.18
CA PRO A 254 11.11 11.53 24.31
C PRO A 254 10.34 10.50 25.14
N PRO A 255 9.13 10.10 24.72
CA PRO A 255 8.39 9.08 25.45
C PRO A 255 9.19 7.76 25.44
N PRO A 256 9.09 6.93 26.49
CA PRO A 256 9.78 5.64 26.52
C PRO A 256 9.38 4.80 25.30
N PRO A 257 10.18 3.83 24.81
CA PRO A 257 9.76 2.98 23.71
C PRO A 257 8.42 2.28 24.01
N PRO A 258 7.45 2.23 23.08
CA PRO A 258 6.15 1.65 23.33
C PRO A 258 6.27 0.13 23.48
N GLY A 259 5.68 -0.40 24.56
CA GLY A 259 5.55 -1.85 24.77
C GLY A 259 4.58 -2.50 23.78
N MET A 260 4.57 -3.82 23.71
CA MET A 260 3.65 -4.57 22.84
C MET A 260 2.18 -4.37 23.21
N GLU A 261 1.87 -4.08 24.46
CA GLU A 261 0.51 -3.77 24.93
C GLU A 261 -0.06 -2.52 24.25
N HIS A 262 0.77 -1.47 24.11
CA HIS A 262 0.41 -0.24 23.40
C HIS A 262 0.00 -0.52 21.96
N TRP A 263 0.82 -1.29 21.24
CA TRP A 263 0.54 -1.67 19.86
C TRP A 263 -0.65 -2.60 19.73
N THR A 264 -0.85 -3.50 20.69
CA THR A 264 -2.01 -4.38 20.74
C THR A 264 -3.29 -3.57 20.86
N PHE A 265 -3.32 -2.59 21.77
CA PHE A 265 -4.43 -1.66 21.91
C PHE A 265 -4.69 -0.89 20.61
N ALA A 266 -3.64 -0.31 20.01
CA ALA A 266 -3.76 0.44 18.76
C ALA A 266 -4.35 -0.40 17.62
N VAL A 267 -3.85 -1.62 17.42
CA VAL A 267 -4.34 -2.54 16.37
C VAL A 267 -5.78 -2.99 16.63
N GLN A 268 -6.18 -3.19 17.89
CA GLN A 268 -7.56 -3.52 18.24
C GLN A 268 -8.54 -2.40 17.83
N GLN A 269 -8.12 -1.13 17.84
CA GLN A 269 -8.96 -0.01 17.39
C GLN A 269 -9.33 -0.07 15.91
N LEU A 270 -8.60 -0.85 15.09
CA LEU A 270 -8.92 -1.01 13.66
C LEU A 270 -10.21 -1.80 13.42
N ALA A 271 -10.66 -2.61 14.38
CA ALA A 271 -11.84 -3.48 14.27
C ALA A 271 -11.91 -4.22 12.91
N LEU A 272 -10.79 -4.84 12.52
CA LEU A 272 -10.64 -5.47 11.20
C LEU A 272 -11.60 -6.66 11.04
N GLY A 273 -12.36 -6.67 9.95
CA GLY A 273 -13.11 -7.85 9.53
C GLY A 273 -12.18 -8.99 9.09
N PRO A 274 -12.67 -10.25 9.04
CA PRO A 274 -11.83 -11.41 8.69
C PRO A 274 -11.23 -11.29 7.28
N GLU A 275 -12.03 -10.90 6.28
CA GLU A 275 -11.57 -10.73 4.89
C GLU A 275 -10.55 -9.59 4.75
N GLN A 276 -10.77 -8.46 5.44
CA GLN A 276 -9.83 -7.34 5.47
C GLN A 276 -8.52 -7.72 6.17
N THR A 277 -8.61 -8.51 7.24
CA THR A 277 -7.44 -9.05 7.95
C THR A 277 -6.60 -9.94 7.03
N GLU A 278 -7.22 -10.84 6.27
CA GLU A 278 -6.53 -11.68 5.28
C GLU A 278 -5.80 -10.84 4.22
N ARG A 279 -6.46 -9.80 3.68
CA ARG A 279 -5.86 -8.86 2.71
C ARG A 279 -4.69 -8.07 3.29
N LEU A 280 -4.83 -7.56 4.52
CA LEU A 280 -3.76 -6.85 5.24
C LEU A 280 -2.58 -7.77 5.52
N VAL A 281 -2.81 -8.99 6.00
CA VAL A 281 -1.75 -9.99 6.22
C VAL A 281 -1.00 -10.28 4.91
N ALA A 282 -1.72 -10.43 3.79
CA ALA A 282 -1.10 -10.64 2.48
C ALA A 282 -0.22 -9.45 2.06
N LEU A 283 -0.69 -8.20 2.26
CA LEU A 283 0.09 -6.99 1.99
C LEU A 283 1.34 -6.90 2.89
N LEU A 284 1.22 -7.17 4.18
CA LEU A 284 2.33 -7.10 5.13
C LEU A 284 3.39 -8.17 4.83
N LYS A 285 2.97 -9.39 4.45
CA LYS A 285 3.88 -10.45 3.96
C LYS A 285 4.61 -10.04 2.68
N LEU A 286 3.88 -9.45 1.73
CA LEU A 286 4.47 -8.92 0.49
C LEU A 286 5.53 -7.85 0.79
N SER A 287 5.19 -6.87 1.63
CA SER A 287 6.11 -5.80 2.03
C SER A 287 7.36 -6.36 2.74
N ARG A 288 7.19 -7.29 3.69
CA ARG A 288 8.29 -7.95 4.40
C ARG A 288 9.22 -8.71 3.44
N SER A 289 8.66 -9.45 2.48
CA SER A 289 9.43 -10.16 1.46
C SER A 289 10.27 -9.20 0.60
N GLN A 290 9.67 -8.10 0.15
CA GLN A 290 10.35 -7.06 -0.63
C GLN A 290 11.49 -6.41 0.18
N THR A 291 11.22 -6.02 1.43
CA THR A 291 12.23 -5.46 2.34
C THR A 291 13.41 -6.41 2.52
N ARG A 292 13.16 -7.69 2.84
CA ARG A 292 14.21 -8.70 2.99
C ARG A 292 15.03 -8.92 1.71
N ARG A 293 14.40 -8.85 0.53
CA ARG A 293 15.11 -8.97 -0.76
C ARG A 293 16.02 -7.76 -0.98
N ALA A 294 15.53 -6.56 -0.71
CA ALA A 294 16.32 -5.33 -0.82
C ALA A 294 17.50 -5.32 0.17
N GLU A 295 17.27 -5.68 1.44
CA GLU A 295 18.31 -5.78 2.47
C GLU A 295 19.41 -6.78 2.08
N ARG A 296 19.04 -7.98 1.64
CA ARG A 296 20.02 -8.98 1.15
C ARG A 296 20.82 -8.45 -0.03
N ARG A 297 20.19 -7.75 -0.97
CA ARG A 297 20.89 -7.15 -2.11
C ARG A 297 21.84 -6.03 -1.67
N ARG A 298 21.42 -5.15 -0.77
CA ARG A 298 22.27 -4.09 -0.19
C ARG A 298 23.48 -4.66 0.52
N ALA A 299 23.29 -5.66 1.39
CA ALA A 299 24.37 -6.31 2.12
C ALA A 299 25.43 -6.89 1.16
N ARG A 300 24.99 -7.55 0.07
CA ARG A 300 25.90 -8.05 -0.97
C ARG A 300 26.67 -6.95 -1.68
N LEU A 301 26.01 -5.84 -2.03
CA LEU A 301 26.66 -4.70 -2.69
C LEU A 301 27.67 -4.02 -1.77
N ILE A 302 27.34 -3.82 -0.50
CA ILE A 302 28.25 -3.25 0.50
C ILE A 302 29.49 -4.15 0.67
N ALA A 303 29.29 -5.46 0.79
CA ALA A 303 30.40 -6.42 0.87
C ALA A 303 31.27 -6.39 -0.39
N ALA A 304 30.65 -6.26 -1.58
CA ALA A 304 31.38 -6.14 -2.84
C ALA A 304 32.19 -4.82 -2.92
N CYS A 305 31.64 -3.69 -2.44
CA CYS A 305 32.37 -2.43 -2.38
C CYS A 305 33.61 -2.55 -1.48
N ALA A 306 33.47 -3.18 -0.32
CA ALA A 306 34.57 -3.42 0.61
C ALA A 306 35.65 -4.32 0.02
N ALA A 307 35.26 -5.34 -0.76
CA ALA A 307 36.20 -6.26 -1.41
C ALA A 307 36.93 -5.66 -2.62
N ASN A 308 36.42 -4.56 -3.21
CA ASN A 308 37.01 -3.90 -4.37
C ASN A 308 37.54 -2.51 -3.99
N VAL A 309 38.17 -2.37 -2.81
CA VAL A 309 38.60 -1.06 -2.29
C VAL A 309 39.60 -0.33 -3.19
N ASP A 310 40.45 -1.09 -3.90
CA ASP A 310 41.52 -0.56 -4.75
C ASP A 310 41.08 -0.27 -6.20
N ASP A 311 39.86 -0.66 -6.58
CA ASP A 311 39.34 -0.50 -7.95
C ASP A 311 38.24 0.57 -7.99
N VAL A 312 38.67 1.83 -8.19
CA VAL A 312 37.80 3.02 -8.18
C VAL A 312 36.64 2.88 -9.16
N TYR A 313 36.89 2.36 -10.37
CA TYR A 313 35.85 2.21 -11.39
C TYR A 313 34.79 1.19 -10.95
N LYS A 314 35.21 0.03 -10.42
CA LYS A 314 34.26 -0.94 -9.86
C LYS A 314 33.51 -0.38 -8.66
N GLN A 315 34.16 0.40 -7.80
CA GLN A 315 33.48 1.04 -6.68
C GLN A 315 32.37 1.99 -7.14
N GLU A 316 32.63 2.83 -8.15
CA GLU A 316 31.64 3.77 -8.67
C GLU A 316 30.40 3.04 -9.22
N VAL A 317 30.60 1.95 -9.97
CA VAL A 317 29.52 1.10 -10.48
C VAL A 317 28.71 0.48 -9.35
N LEU A 318 29.39 -0.06 -8.32
CA LEU A 318 28.71 -0.70 -7.18
C LEU A 318 27.96 0.31 -6.31
N VAL A 319 28.50 1.52 -6.10
CA VAL A 319 27.83 2.61 -5.37
C VAL A 319 26.60 3.10 -6.14
N SER A 320 26.71 3.24 -7.47
CA SER A 320 25.56 3.59 -8.32
C SER A 320 24.44 2.55 -8.24
N GLU A 321 24.79 1.28 -8.28
CA GLU A 321 23.83 0.17 -8.11
C GLU A 321 23.23 0.15 -6.68
N LEU A 322 24.02 0.47 -5.65
CA LEU A 322 23.53 0.59 -4.28
C LEU A 322 22.54 1.75 -4.15
N ALA A 323 22.82 2.91 -4.75
CA ALA A 323 21.91 4.05 -4.80
C ALA A 323 20.59 3.68 -5.50
N ARG A 324 20.65 2.96 -6.62
CA ARG A 324 19.48 2.45 -7.33
C ARG A 324 18.63 1.51 -6.46
N VAL A 325 19.26 0.55 -5.77
CA VAL A 325 18.56 -0.37 -4.86
C VAL A 325 17.95 0.37 -3.67
N ASN A 326 18.62 1.41 -3.16
CA ASN A 326 18.08 2.25 -2.10
C ASN A 326 16.84 3.02 -2.55
N HIS A 327 16.89 3.61 -3.73
CA HIS A 327 15.76 4.33 -4.32
C HIS A 327 14.55 3.41 -4.57
N LEU A 328 14.77 2.23 -5.17
CA LEU A 328 13.71 1.25 -5.39
C LEU A 328 13.08 0.75 -4.09
N TYR A 329 13.88 0.57 -3.04
CA TYR A 329 13.36 0.23 -1.72
C TYR A 329 12.49 1.34 -1.15
N THR A 330 12.93 2.61 -1.23
CA THR A 330 12.16 3.75 -0.73
C THR A 330 10.81 3.83 -1.43
N ILE A 331 10.79 3.79 -2.76
CA ILE A 331 9.54 3.81 -3.54
C ILE A 331 8.66 2.61 -3.20
N GLY A 332 9.21 1.40 -3.21
CA GLY A 332 8.44 0.18 -2.93
C GLY A 332 7.86 0.15 -1.51
N ASN A 333 8.63 0.60 -0.52
CA ASN A 333 8.19 0.69 0.86
C ASN A 333 7.09 1.76 1.03
N SER A 334 7.25 2.93 0.40
CA SER A 334 6.25 3.98 0.41
C SER A 334 4.97 3.58 -0.31
N ALA A 335 5.05 2.88 -1.45
CA ALA A 335 3.88 2.33 -2.12
C ALA A 335 3.12 1.32 -1.24
N CYS A 336 3.84 0.50 -0.46
CA CYS A 336 3.22 -0.39 0.53
C CYS A 336 2.55 0.38 1.67
N LEU A 337 3.15 1.47 2.15
CA LEU A 337 2.55 2.33 3.20
C LEU A 337 1.30 3.04 2.68
N LEU A 338 1.34 3.59 1.47
CA LEU A 338 0.18 4.22 0.82
C LEU A 338 -0.93 3.19 0.55
N ALA A 339 -0.58 1.98 0.13
CA ALA A 339 -1.54 0.88 -0.02
C ALA A 339 -2.21 0.54 1.32
N LEU A 340 -1.40 0.44 2.39
CA LEU A 340 -1.87 0.11 3.73
C LEU A 340 -2.84 1.15 4.28
N PHE A 341 -2.48 2.44 4.25
CA PHE A 341 -3.24 3.50 4.90
C PHE A 341 -4.26 4.20 3.99
N GLY A 342 -4.03 4.20 2.68
CA GLY A 342 -4.91 4.83 1.69
C GLY A 342 -6.00 3.91 1.14
N ALA A 343 -5.67 2.64 0.89
CA ALA A 343 -6.55 1.73 0.16
C ALA A 343 -7.07 0.54 0.98
N MET A 344 -6.29 0.02 1.93
CA MET A 344 -6.70 -1.14 2.74
C MET A 344 -7.54 -0.76 3.96
N MET A 345 -7.41 0.45 4.48
CA MET A 345 -8.12 0.95 5.65
C MET A 345 -9.15 1.99 5.25
N THR A 346 -10.29 2.01 5.93
CA THR A 346 -11.21 3.16 5.83
C THR A 346 -10.59 4.39 6.51
N PRO A 347 -11.08 5.60 6.22
CA PRO A 347 -10.67 6.82 6.90
C PRO A 347 -10.81 6.71 8.43
N GLU A 348 -11.92 6.14 8.90
CA GLU A 348 -12.19 5.93 10.33
C GLU A 348 -11.19 4.96 10.95
N GLN A 349 -10.90 3.83 10.30
CA GLN A 349 -9.92 2.85 10.80
C GLN A 349 -8.52 3.47 10.91
N PHE A 350 -8.07 4.18 9.87
CA PHE A 350 -6.76 4.83 9.90
C PHE A 350 -6.70 5.89 11.02
N ALA A 351 -7.75 6.67 11.20
CA ALA A 351 -7.86 7.66 12.26
C ALA A 351 -7.86 7.03 13.67
N SER A 352 -8.64 5.96 13.89
CA SER A 352 -8.66 5.21 15.14
C SER A 352 -7.30 4.60 15.47
N TYR A 353 -6.60 4.06 14.46
CA TYR A 353 -5.24 3.54 14.62
C TYR A 353 -4.24 4.64 14.93
N THR A 354 -4.39 5.81 14.33
CA THR A 354 -3.53 6.97 14.55
C THR A 354 -3.70 7.52 15.97
N ILE A 355 -4.93 7.64 16.46
CA ILE A 355 -5.19 8.00 17.87
C ILE A 355 -4.66 6.93 18.82
N GLY A 356 -4.95 5.65 18.55
CA GLY A 356 -4.49 4.54 19.38
C GLY A 356 -2.96 4.40 19.43
N SER A 357 -2.25 4.94 18.43
CA SER A 357 -0.79 4.94 18.37
C SER A 357 -0.15 6.10 19.14
N TYR A 358 -0.89 7.18 19.43
CA TYR A 358 -0.35 8.37 20.09
C TYR A 358 0.30 8.04 21.45
N PRO A 359 1.49 8.57 21.78
CA PRO A 359 2.23 9.64 21.12
C PRO A 359 3.21 9.19 20.03
N TYR A 360 3.05 8.01 19.43
CA TYR A 360 3.92 7.52 18.34
C TYR A 360 3.18 7.57 17.00
N PRO A 361 3.89 7.65 15.87
CA PRO A 361 3.25 7.52 14.57
C PRO A 361 2.68 6.11 14.35
N PRO A 362 1.65 5.96 13.50
CA PRO A 362 1.16 4.67 13.02
C PRO A 362 2.30 3.78 12.51
N SER A 363 2.42 2.56 13.02
CA SER A 363 3.58 1.69 12.76
C SER A 363 3.22 0.47 11.92
N LYS A 364 3.68 0.46 10.66
CA LYS A 364 3.61 -0.74 9.79
C LYS A 364 4.31 -1.95 10.43
N THR A 365 5.42 -1.72 11.14
CA THR A 365 6.17 -2.81 11.81
C THR A 365 5.34 -3.42 12.93
N ALA A 366 4.66 -2.62 13.75
CA ALA A 366 3.77 -3.11 14.80
C ALA A 366 2.63 -3.96 14.22
N LEU A 367 1.99 -3.50 13.13
CA LEU A 367 0.98 -4.28 12.40
C LEU A 367 1.53 -5.60 11.88
N THR A 368 2.75 -5.59 11.33
CA THR A 368 3.41 -6.81 10.84
C THR A 368 3.64 -7.81 11.96
N VAL A 369 4.15 -7.36 13.10
CA VAL A 369 4.43 -8.24 14.25
C VAL A 369 3.14 -8.84 14.81
N LEU A 370 2.09 -8.03 14.98
CA LEU A 370 0.83 -8.48 15.61
C LEU A 370 -0.04 -9.33 14.69
N LEU A 371 -0.10 -9.02 13.38
CA LEU A 371 -0.99 -9.72 12.44
C LEU A 371 -0.31 -10.90 11.73
N VAL A 372 0.99 -10.83 11.48
CA VAL A 372 1.74 -11.89 10.77
C VAL A 372 2.48 -12.80 11.74
N GLY A 373 2.85 -12.30 12.92
CA GLY A 373 3.64 -13.01 13.91
C GLY A 373 5.14 -13.00 13.64
N PRO A 374 5.96 -13.26 14.68
CA PRO A 374 7.42 -13.35 14.55
C PRO A 374 7.84 -14.57 13.73
N GLN A 375 7.09 -15.68 13.83
CA GLN A 375 7.41 -17.00 13.29
C GLN A 375 6.82 -17.29 11.89
N GLY A 376 6.66 -16.27 11.05
CA GLY A 376 6.71 -16.50 9.61
C GLY A 376 8.12 -16.93 9.18
N THR A 377 8.65 -18.01 9.75
CA THR A 377 9.88 -18.68 9.34
C THR A 377 9.53 -19.42 8.06
N ASP A 378 9.66 -18.72 6.93
CA ASP A 378 10.07 -19.18 5.60
C ASP A 378 10.00 -20.71 5.31
N SER A 379 8.91 -21.38 5.69
CA SER A 379 8.60 -22.75 5.25
C SER A 379 8.11 -22.75 3.80
N ASP A 380 7.97 -21.57 3.21
CA ASP A 380 7.91 -21.35 1.76
C ASP A 380 9.34 -21.35 1.18
N SER A 381 10.13 -22.39 1.48
CA SER A 381 11.48 -22.59 0.93
C SER A 381 11.49 -23.05 -0.54
N ASP A 382 10.34 -23.13 -1.21
CA ASP A 382 10.23 -23.51 -2.62
C ASP A 382 9.47 -22.45 -3.43
N GLY A 383 10.20 -21.74 -4.30
CA GLY A 383 9.70 -20.76 -5.24
C GLY A 383 10.82 -19.99 -5.94
#